data_AF-A0A1Q7WF44-F1
#
_entry.id   AF-A0A1Q7WF44-F1
#
_cell.length_a   1.000
_cell.length_b   1.000
_cell.length_c   1.000
_cell.angle_alpha   90.00
_cell.angle_beta   90.00
_cell.angle_gamma   90.00
#
_symmetry.space_group_name_H-M   'P 1'
#
loop_
_entity.id
_entity.type
_entity.pdbx_description
1 polymer ?
#
loop_
_entity_poly.entity_id
_entity_poly.type
_entity_poly.pdbx_seq_one_letter_code
_entity_poly.pdbx_strand_id
1 'polypeptide(L)'
;MERLTAHHVFAPAGTPAAEPFPVRPRALIRFYVEYYRTPMAWFGLFVTLLVVAYAGGAIMFTLHSVVLGELGPAISPVEHWALDSTLGFVGLGPVVALIVPLAATGAVRLSGNVRPRHYAIIGGILFALAATPGPIAHDLLVGRGTWLANHVTAALGGPVVAAHVHGDSIPQSVSIAAQLVTGVPTYILLMWASLTLVRALTLPRQEPAPVFE
;
A
#
# COMPACT_ATOMS: atom_id res chain seq x y z
N MET A 1 -12.07 24.51 -15.18
CA MET A 1 -11.32 23.95 -14.02
C MET A 1 -10.17 23.13 -14.57
N GLU A 2 -9.06 23.02 -13.84
CA GLU A 2 -7.92 22.21 -14.28
C GLU A 2 -8.20 20.71 -14.07
N ARG A 3 -7.63 19.86 -14.94
CA ARG A 3 -7.71 18.40 -14.75
C ARG A 3 -6.90 18.00 -13.53
N LEU A 4 -7.40 17.02 -12.78
CA LEU A 4 -6.65 16.43 -11.67
C LEU A 4 -5.34 15.82 -12.17
N THR A 5 -4.22 16.26 -11.62
CA THR A 5 -2.87 15.74 -11.88
C THR A 5 -2.20 15.31 -10.58
N ALA A 6 -1.06 14.62 -10.67
CA ALA A 6 -0.29 14.25 -9.49
C ALA A 6 0.15 15.47 -8.65
N HIS A 7 0.38 16.63 -9.27
CA HIS A 7 0.65 17.87 -8.55
C HIS A 7 -0.51 18.28 -7.64
N HIS A 8 -1.76 18.14 -8.09
CA HIS A 8 -2.92 18.44 -7.23
C HIS A 8 -3.05 17.49 -6.02
N VAL A 9 -2.51 16.28 -6.14
CA VAL A 9 -2.54 15.27 -5.06
C VAL A 9 -1.42 15.55 -4.07
N PHE A 10 -0.20 15.67 -4.59
CA PHE A 10 1.04 15.61 -3.83
C PHE A 10 1.70 16.97 -3.56
N ALA A 11 1.19 18.06 -4.11
CA ALA A 11 1.64 19.40 -3.74
C ALA A 11 1.15 19.78 -2.33
N PRO A 12 1.84 20.71 -1.65
CA PRO A 12 1.37 21.32 -0.40
C PRO A 12 -0.02 21.96 -0.55
N ALA A 13 -0.74 22.10 0.57
CA ALA A 13 -2.12 22.56 0.57
C ALA A 13 -2.27 23.94 -0.10
N GLY A 14 -3.28 24.11 -0.96
CA GLY A 14 -3.57 25.38 -1.65
C GLY A 14 -3.78 25.25 -3.16
N THR A 15 -3.57 24.07 -3.76
CA THR A 15 -3.87 23.85 -5.18
C THR A 15 -5.37 24.00 -5.47
N PRO A 16 -5.75 24.70 -6.56
CA PRO A 16 -7.14 25.01 -6.89
C PRO A 16 -8.00 23.77 -7.16
N ALA A 17 -9.32 23.98 -7.20
CA ALA A 17 -10.30 22.93 -7.43
C ALA A 17 -10.05 22.21 -8.78
N ALA A 18 -9.91 20.89 -8.73
CA ALA A 18 -9.72 20.04 -9.91
C ALA A 18 -11.05 19.43 -10.37
N GLU A 19 -11.21 19.17 -11.66
CA GLU A 19 -12.40 18.45 -12.14
C GLU A 19 -12.41 16.98 -11.68
N PRO A 20 -13.59 16.45 -11.29
CA PRO A 20 -13.78 15.03 -11.00
C PRO A 20 -13.42 14.09 -12.16
N PHE A 21 -13.23 12.80 -11.85
CA PHE A 21 -12.95 11.75 -12.84
C PHE A 21 -13.93 11.74 -14.01
N PRO A 22 -13.44 11.46 -15.23
CA PRO A 22 -14.30 11.02 -16.32
C PRO A 22 -14.83 9.60 -16.07
N VAL A 23 -16.10 9.36 -16.44
CA VAL A 23 -16.77 8.05 -16.27
C VAL A 23 -16.62 7.14 -17.50
N ARG A 24 -16.13 7.68 -18.63
CA ARG A 24 -16.00 6.95 -19.90
C ARG A 24 -14.68 6.15 -19.94
N PRO A 25 -14.67 4.88 -20.37
CA PRO A 25 -13.47 4.03 -20.37
C PRO A 25 -12.25 4.64 -21.08
N ARG A 26 -12.45 5.21 -22.29
CA ARG A 26 -11.37 5.87 -23.05
C ARG A 26 -10.78 7.08 -22.32
N ALA A 27 -11.63 7.84 -21.63
CA ALA A 27 -11.21 9.00 -20.88
C ALA A 27 -10.50 8.60 -19.57
N LEU A 28 -10.90 7.47 -18.97
CA LEU A 28 -10.22 6.87 -17.82
C LEU A 28 -8.80 6.42 -18.20
N ILE A 29 -8.63 5.69 -19.29
CA ILE A 29 -7.30 5.27 -19.77
C ILE A 29 -6.40 6.50 -20.00
N ARG A 30 -6.91 7.51 -20.71
CA ARG A 30 -6.16 8.76 -20.95
C ARG A 30 -5.78 9.46 -19.66
N PHE A 31 -6.71 9.55 -18.71
CA PHE A 31 -6.45 10.13 -17.41
C PHE A 31 -5.31 9.41 -16.68
N TYR A 32 -5.31 8.08 -16.62
CA TYR A 32 -4.25 7.32 -15.95
C TYR A 32 -2.88 7.51 -16.62
N VAL A 33 -2.87 7.47 -17.96
CA VAL A 33 -1.65 7.74 -18.74
C VAL A 33 -1.15 9.16 -18.47
N GLU A 34 -2.03 10.16 -18.46
CA GLU A 34 -1.68 11.55 -18.14
C GLU A 34 -1.17 11.71 -16.70
N TYR A 35 -1.81 11.06 -15.72
CA TYR A 35 -1.41 11.10 -14.32
C TYR A 35 0.02 10.58 -14.14
N TYR A 36 0.32 9.39 -14.69
CA TYR A 36 1.64 8.75 -14.61
C TYR A 36 2.65 9.24 -15.65
N ARG A 37 2.37 10.29 -16.42
CA ARG A 37 3.42 10.97 -17.21
C ARG A 37 4.33 11.85 -16.36
N THR A 38 3.94 12.16 -15.13
CA THR A 38 4.71 13.05 -14.26
C THR A 38 5.62 12.26 -13.31
N PRO A 39 6.89 12.67 -13.10
CA PRO A 39 7.78 12.02 -12.13
C PRO A 39 7.21 12.02 -10.71
N MET A 40 6.46 13.07 -10.36
CA MET A 40 5.78 13.21 -9.08
C MET A 40 4.78 12.06 -8.81
N ALA A 41 4.06 11.59 -9.84
CA ALA A 41 3.13 10.47 -9.70
C ALA A 41 3.86 9.17 -9.35
N TRP A 42 4.97 8.89 -10.04
CA TRP A 42 5.80 7.71 -9.80
C TRP A 42 6.46 7.76 -8.42
N PHE A 43 6.95 8.91 -8.01
CA PHE A 43 7.50 9.11 -6.67
C PHE A 43 6.43 8.89 -5.59
N GLY A 44 5.25 9.49 -5.74
CA GLY A 44 4.14 9.31 -4.81
C GLY A 44 3.67 7.86 -4.74
N LEU A 45 3.58 7.17 -5.88
CA LEU A 45 3.29 5.74 -5.96
C LEU A 45 4.36 4.90 -5.23
N PHE A 46 5.63 5.17 -5.48
CA PHE A 46 6.75 4.45 -4.86
C PHE A 46 6.73 4.59 -3.33
N VAL A 47 6.62 5.82 -2.82
CA VAL A 47 6.53 6.07 -1.38
C VAL A 47 5.28 5.41 -0.78
N THR A 48 4.14 5.50 -1.46
CA THR A 48 2.91 4.85 -1.01
C THR A 48 3.11 3.34 -0.94
N LEU A 49 3.70 2.73 -1.97
CA LEU A 49 4.01 1.31 -2.00
C LEU A 49 4.94 0.88 -0.88
N LEU A 50 6.01 1.62 -0.62
CA LEU A 50 6.90 1.32 0.51
C LEU A 50 6.15 1.34 1.84
N VAL A 51 5.35 2.37 2.08
CA VAL A 51 4.59 2.51 3.32
C VAL A 51 3.56 1.38 3.47
N VAL A 52 2.73 1.14 2.46
CA VAL A 52 1.65 0.13 2.58
C VAL A 52 2.19 -1.30 2.53
N ALA A 53 3.23 -1.59 1.75
CA ALA A 53 3.78 -2.94 1.62
C ALA A 53 4.65 -3.33 2.82
N TYR A 54 5.50 -2.43 3.33
CA TYR A 54 6.41 -2.78 4.42
C TYR A 54 5.84 -2.46 5.80
N ALA A 55 5.31 -1.23 6.02
CA ALA A 55 4.70 -0.91 7.31
C ALA A 55 3.35 -1.63 7.47
N GLY A 56 2.53 -1.66 6.40
CA GLY A 56 1.32 -2.49 6.39
C GLY A 56 1.64 -3.97 6.46
N GLY A 57 2.66 -4.43 5.73
CA GLY A 57 3.16 -5.81 5.80
C GLY A 57 3.61 -6.21 7.20
N ALA A 58 4.23 -5.31 7.98
CA ALA A 58 4.64 -5.63 9.36
C ALA A 58 3.43 -5.86 10.28
N ILE A 59 2.39 -5.04 10.12
CA ILE A 59 1.14 -5.17 10.87
C ILE A 59 0.42 -6.45 10.47
N MET A 60 0.28 -6.72 9.17
CA MET A 60 -0.35 -7.95 8.68
C MET A 60 0.46 -9.18 9.08
N PHE A 61 1.77 -9.14 8.95
CA PHE A 61 2.64 -10.23 9.40
C PHE A 61 2.44 -10.52 10.89
N THR A 62 2.34 -9.49 11.74
CA THR A 62 2.04 -9.67 13.16
C THR A 62 0.68 -10.31 13.38
N LEU A 63 -0.35 -9.84 12.66
CA LEU A 63 -1.69 -10.44 12.71
C LEU A 63 -1.62 -11.93 12.33
N HIS A 64 -1.05 -12.26 11.18
CA HIS A 64 -1.05 -13.62 10.64
C HIS A 64 -0.13 -14.56 11.43
N SER A 65 1.12 -14.18 11.71
CA SER A 65 2.08 -15.05 12.39
C SER A 65 1.90 -15.14 13.90
N VAL A 66 1.57 -14.03 14.58
CA VAL A 66 1.52 -13.98 16.06
C VAL A 66 0.10 -14.18 16.57
N VAL A 67 -0.88 -13.49 15.99
CA VAL A 67 -2.27 -13.54 16.47
C VAL A 67 -3.01 -14.76 15.94
N LEU A 68 -2.84 -15.07 14.64
CA LEU A 68 -3.52 -16.18 13.97
C LEU A 68 -2.68 -17.46 13.95
N GLY A 69 -1.38 -17.39 14.21
CA GLY A 69 -0.49 -18.55 14.23
C GLY A 69 -0.25 -19.17 12.85
N GLU A 70 -0.44 -18.41 11.77
CA GLU A 70 -0.22 -18.87 10.39
C GLU A 70 1.25 -19.19 10.12
N LEU A 71 1.46 -20.20 9.27
CA LEU A 71 2.78 -20.75 8.98
C LEU A 71 3.33 -20.20 7.67
N GLY A 72 4.64 -20.02 7.62
CA GLY A 72 5.37 -19.76 6.38
C GLY A 72 6.69 -20.53 6.29
N PRO A 73 7.64 -20.05 5.46
CA PRO A 73 8.95 -20.66 5.30
C PRO A 73 9.68 -20.77 6.64
N ALA A 74 10.55 -21.79 6.78
CA ALA A 74 11.32 -22.02 8.00
C ALA A 74 12.58 -21.13 8.02
N ILE A 75 12.36 -19.82 8.08
CA ILE A 75 13.38 -18.76 8.14
C ILE A 75 13.10 -17.85 9.33
N SER A 76 13.97 -16.88 9.62
CA SER A 76 13.71 -15.96 10.73
C SER A 76 12.44 -15.12 10.47
N PRO A 77 11.72 -14.68 11.52
CA PRO A 77 10.52 -13.85 11.35
C PRO A 77 10.77 -12.56 10.56
N VAL A 78 11.96 -11.97 10.68
CA VAL A 78 12.35 -10.76 9.94
C VAL A 78 12.50 -11.05 8.46
N GLU A 79 13.13 -12.17 8.09
CA GLU A 79 13.27 -12.58 6.69
C GLU A 79 11.92 -12.96 6.07
N HIS A 80 11.04 -13.62 6.84
CA HIS A 80 9.70 -13.96 6.38
C HIS A 80 8.85 -12.70 6.17
N TRP A 81 8.84 -11.77 7.12
CA TRP A 81 8.20 -10.47 6.92
C TRP A 81 8.74 -9.73 5.69
N ALA A 82 10.06 -9.73 5.48
CA ALA A 82 10.67 -9.07 4.33
C ALA A 82 10.28 -9.73 3.01
N LEU A 83 10.21 -11.07 2.97
CA LEU A 83 9.73 -11.83 1.81
C LEU A 83 8.27 -11.48 1.49
N ASP A 84 7.38 -11.57 2.47
CA ASP A 84 5.95 -11.28 2.31
C ASP A 84 5.73 -9.82 1.88
N SER A 85 6.45 -8.88 2.47
CA SER A 85 6.39 -7.45 2.12
C SER A 85 6.91 -7.20 0.71
N THR A 86 7.94 -7.92 0.27
CA THR A 86 8.48 -7.81 -1.10
C THR A 86 7.49 -8.37 -2.12
N LEU A 87 6.88 -9.52 -1.83
CA LEU A 87 5.82 -10.08 -2.68
C LEU A 87 4.60 -9.16 -2.73
N GLY A 88 4.21 -8.57 -1.59
CA GLY A 88 3.18 -7.56 -1.52
C GLY A 88 3.53 -6.31 -2.33
N PHE A 89 4.76 -5.81 -2.25
CA PHE A 89 5.23 -4.66 -3.02
C PHE A 89 5.10 -4.88 -4.52
N VAL A 90 5.54 -6.04 -5.02
CA VAL A 90 5.48 -6.39 -6.44
C VAL A 90 4.05 -6.71 -6.88
N GLY A 91 3.36 -7.56 -6.12
CA GLY A 91 2.03 -8.06 -6.46
C GLY A 91 0.92 -7.00 -6.35
N LEU A 92 0.97 -6.16 -5.32
CA LEU A 92 0.00 -5.07 -5.12
C LEU A 92 0.42 -3.77 -5.82
N GLY A 93 1.64 -3.68 -6.36
CA GLY A 93 2.13 -2.56 -7.16
C GLY A 93 1.10 -2.00 -8.16
N PRO A 94 0.59 -2.84 -9.09
CA PRO A 94 -0.43 -2.43 -10.04
C PRO A 94 -1.74 -1.99 -9.38
N VAL A 95 -2.13 -2.61 -8.26
CA VAL A 95 -3.35 -2.26 -7.52
C VAL A 95 -3.21 -0.88 -6.87
N VAL A 96 -2.09 -0.60 -6.21
CA VAL A 96 -1.81 0.74 -5.65
C VAL A 96 -1.77 1.79 -6.74
N ALA A 97 -1.20 1.46 -7.90
CA ALA A 97 -1.16 2.37 -9.04
C ALA A 97 -2.57 2.76 -9.53
N LEU A 98 -3.56 1.88 -9.36
CA LEU A 98 -4.97 2.20 -9.60
C LEU A 98 -5.61 2.98 -8.43
N ILE A 99 -5.37 2.55 -7.20
CA ILE A 99 -6.01 3.11 -6.00
C ILE A 99 -5.62 4.57 -5.76
N VAL A 100 -4.35 4.92 -5.89
CA VAL A 100 -3.83 6.28 -5.59
C VAL A 100 -4.62 7.38 -6.34
N PRO A 101 -4.73 7.35 -7.68
CA PRO A 101 -5.51 8.35 -8.40
C PRO A 101 -7.03 8.25 -8.15
N LEU A 102 -7.58 7.06 -7.92
CA LEU A 102 -9.00 6.90 -7.56
C LEU A 102 -9.33 7.55 -6.21
N ALA A 103 -8.46 7.38 -5.22
CA ALA A 103 -8.60 7.99 -3.90
C ALA A 103 -8.57 9.52 -3.99
N ALA A 104 -7.64 10.08 -4.77
CA ALA A 104 -7.56 11.52 -5.01
C ALA A 104 -8.83 12.07 -5.68
N THR A 105 -9.32 11.34 -6.66
CA THR A 105 -10.55 11.66 -7.38
C THR A 105 -11.77 11.64 -6.48
N GLY A 106 -11.91 10.60 -5.67
CA GLY A 106 -13.00 10.49 -4.71
C GLY A 106 -12.94 11.63 -3.70
N ALA A 107 -11.75 12.00 -3.22
CA ALA A 107 -11.56 13.14 -2.33
C ALA A 107 -12.01 14.46 -2.97
N VAL A 108 -11.64 14.71 -4.24
CA VAL A 108 -12.08 15.89 -5.01
C VAL A 108 -13.59 15.89 -5.19
N ARG A 109 -14.23 14.75 -5.53
CA ARG A 109 -15.68 14.67 -5.66
C ARG A 109 -16.42 15.05 -4.37
N LEU A 110 -15.87 14.70 -3.22
CA LEU A 110 -16.48 14.97 -1.92
C LEU A 110 -16.22 16.38 -1.39
N SER A 111 -15.22 17.10 -1.90
CA SER A 111 -14.76 18.35 -1.26
C SER A 111 -14.24 19.44 -2.18
N GLY A 112 -14.26 19.22 -3.49
CA GLY A 112 -13.65 20.09 -4.50
C GLY A 112 -12.12 20.07 -4.53
N ASN A 113 -11.46 19.44 -3.56
CA ASN A 113 -10.00 19.32 -3.45
C ASN A 113 -9.56 18.00 -2.79
N VAL A 114 -8.26 17.68 -2.86
CA VAL A 114 -7.70 16.46 -2.25
C VAL A 114 -7.46 16.69 -0.76
N ARG A 115 -8.53 16.60 0.04
CA ARG A 115 -8.41 16.59 1.51
C ARG A 115 -7.76 15.29 1.99
N PRO A 116 -6.68 15.35 2.80
CA PRO A 116 -5.99 14.15 3.28
C PRO A 116 -6.90 13.11 3.92
N ARG A 117 -7.89 13.54 4.71
CA ARG A 117 -8.84 12.63 5.36
C ARG A 117 -9.67 11.81 4.36
N HIS A 118 -10.20 12.45 3.30
CA HIS A 118 -11.04 11.74 2.32
C HIS A 118 -10.20 10.85 1.42
N TYR A 119 -9.01 11.33 1.04
CA TYR A 119 -8.04 10.53 0.31
C TYR A 119 -7.68 9.25 1.09
N ALA A 120 -7.34 9.40 2.37
CA ALA A 120 -6.97 8.31 3.25
C ALA A 120 -8.10 7.30 3.46
N ILE A 121 -9.32 7.78 3.73
CA ILE A 121 -10.50 6.91 3.91
C ILE A 121 -10.76 6.09 2.65
N ILE A 122 -10.84 6.74 1.49
CA ILE A 122 -11.18 6.07 0.23
C ILE A 122 -10.06 5.12 -0.18
N GLY A 123 -8.81 5.61 -0.18
CA GLY A 123 -7.64 4.81 -0.55
C GLY A 123 -7.42 3.64 0.39
N GLY A 124 -7.55 3.85 1.70
CA GLY A 124 -7.37 2.83 2.73
C GLY A 124 -8.42 1.73 2.63
N ILE A 125 -9.70 2.07 2.44
CA ILE A 125 -10.76 1.07 2.25
C ILE A 125 -10.54 0.28 0.97
N LEU A 126 -10.27 0.94 -0.16
CA LEU A 126 -10.02 0.26 -1.43
C LEU A 126 -8.82 -0.68 -1.34
N PHE A 127 -7.75 -0.26 -0.66
CA PHE A 127 -6.57 -1.10 -0.47
C PHE A 127 -6.85 -2.26 0.47
N ALA A 128 -7.55 -2.05 1.58
CA ALA A 128 -7.95 -3.12 2.49
C ALA A 128 -8.72 -4.20 1.74
N LEU A 129 -9.74 -3.81 0.95
CA LEU A 129 -10.53 -4.72 0.13
C LEU A 129 -9.69 -5.47 -0.91
N ALA A 130 -8.75 -4.79 -1.56
CA ALA A 130 -7.87 -5.40 -2.54
C ALA A 130 -6.86 -6.37 -1.89
N ALA A 131 -6.43 -6.08 -0.66
CA ALA A 131 -5.53 -6.92 0.09
C ALA A 131 -6.24 -8.11 0.74
N THR A 132 -7.56 -8.07 0.96
CA THR A 132 -8.36 -9.12 1.63
C THR A 132 -8.11 -10.55 1.12
N PRO A 133 -7.91 -10.83 -0.18
CA PRO A 133 -7.55 -12.17 -0.67
C PRO A 133 -6.10 -12.58 -0.37
N GLY A 134 -5.32 -11.72 0.28
CA GLY A 134 -3.91 -11.87 0.63
C GLY A 134 -3.57 -13.18 1.34
N PRO A 135 -4.36 -13.69 2.31
CA PRO A 135 -4.03 -14.94 3.00
C PRO A 135 -4.03 -16.11 2.03
N ILE A 136 -4.98 -16.13 1.08
CA ILE A 136 -5.04 -17.16 0.04
C ILE A 136 -3.78 -17.08 -0.84
N ALA A 137 -3.41 -15.88 -1.28
CA ALA A 137 -2.22 -15.69 -2.11
C ALA A 137 -0.94 -16.09 -1.36
N HIS A 138 -0.86 -15.78 -0.06
CA HIS A 138 0.23 -16.17 0.82
C HIS A 138 0.34 -17.68 0.93
N ASP A 139 -0.73 -18.37 1.32
CA ASP A 139 -0.75 -19.83 1.48
C ASP A 139 -0.33 -20.55 0.19
N LEU A 140 -0.76 -20.06 -0.96
CA LEU A 140 -0.45 -20.65 -2.27
C LEU A 140 0.99 -20.41 -2.71
N LEU A 141 1.59 -19.28 -2.33
CA LEU A 141 2.92 -18.88 -2.81
C LEU A 141 4.03 -19.15 -1.80
N VAL A 142 3.82 -18.80 -0.54
CA VAL A 142 4.81 -18.82 0.54
C VAL A 142 4.34 -19.62 1.76
N GLY A 143 3.14 -20.19 1.71
CA GLY A 143 2.70 -21.17 2.70
C GLY A 143 3.69 -22.32 2.84
N ARG A 144 3.80 -22.88 4.03
CA ARG A 144 4.76 -23.96 4.30
C ARG A 144 4.55 -25.14 3.36
N GLY A 145 5.64 -25.65 2.79
CA GLY A 145 5.61 -26.78 1.85
C GLY A 145 5.40 -26.38 0.38
N THR A 146 5.10 -25.11 0.09
CA THR A 146 5.08 -24.59 -1.28
C THR A 146 6.47 -24.55 -1.90
N TRP A 147 6.53 -24.51 -3.23
CA TRP A 147 7.78 -24.48 -3.98
C TRP A 147 8.67 -23.31 -3.54
N LEU A 148 8.13 -22.08 -3.50
CA LEU A 148 8.92 -20.89 -3.15
C LEU A 148 9.32 -20.90 -1.68
N ALA A 149 8.44 -21.29 -0.75
CA ALA A 149 8.79 -21.41 0.66
C ALA A 149 9.97 -22.38 0.89
N ASN A 150 9.97 -23.53 0.21
CA ASN A 150 11.04 -24.51 0.31
C ASN A 150 12.36 -23.99 -0.27
N HIS A 151 12.32 -23.27 -1.40
CA HIS A 151 13.53 -22.71 -2.01
C HIS A 151 14.14 -21.61 -1.16
N VAL A 152 13.32 -20.70 -0.62
CA VAL A 152 13.80 -19.65 0.29
C VAL A 152 14.34 -20.26 1.58
N THR A 153 13.65 -21.26 2.14
CA THR A 153 14.13 -22.01 3.30
C THR A 153 15.47 -22.68 3.01
N ALA A 154 15.66 -23.31 1.84
CA ALA A 154 16.94 -23.93 1.48
C ALA A 154 18.06 -22.89 1.31
N ALA A 155 17.74 -21.69 0.81
CA ALA A 155 18.72 -20.63 0.61
C ALA A 155 19.11 -19.89 1.90
N LEU A 156 18.17 -19.71 2.84
CA LEU A 156 18.34 -18.84 4.01
C LEU A 156 18.27 -19.58 5.36
N GLY A 157 17.72 -20.79 5.41
CA GLY A 157 17.20 -21.42 6.64
C GLY A 157 18.20 -22.07 7.59
N GLY A 158 19.49 -22.17 7.24
CA GLY A 158 20.51 -22.79 8.10
C GLY A 158 20.13 -24.21 8.62
N PRO A 159 20.89 -24.80 9.56
CA PRO A 159 20.63 -26.18 10.03
C PRO A 159 19.53 -26.28 11.11
N VAL A 160 19.05 -25.16 11.66
CA VAL A 160 18.20 -25.15 12.86
C VAL A 160 17.31 -23.89 12.85
N VAL A 161 16.11 -23.96 12.26
CA VAL A 161 15.01 -23.13 12.75
C VAL A 161 13.84 -24.06 12.99
N ALA A 162 13.57 -24.23 14.27
CA ALA A 162 12.65 -25.19 14.86
C ALA A 162 11.30 -25.22 14.15
N ALA A 163 10.80 -26.44 13.98
CA ALA A 163 9.41 -26.72 13.71
C ALA A 163 8.53 -25.88 14.65
N HIS A 164 8.01 -24.76 14.16
CA HIS A 164 6.86 -24.13 14.81
C HIS A 164 5.73 -25.14 14.66
N VAL A 165 5.44 -25.80 15.78
CA VAL A 165 4.37 -26.78 15.94
C VAL A 165 3.06 -26.01 16.08
N HIS A 166 2.20 -26.21 15.08
CA HIS A 166 0.74 -26.10 15.04
C HIS A 166 0.05 -25.14 16.03
N GLY A 167 -0.62 -24.12 15.47
CA GLY A 167 -1.98 -23.79 15.88
C GLY A 167 -2.95 -24.47 14.91
N ASP A 168 -4.07 -25.00 15.43
CA ASP A 168 -5.17 -25.51 14.59
C ASP A 168 -5.49 -24.48 13.49
N SER A 169 -5.53 -24.93 12.23
CA SER A 169 -5.66 -24.03 11.08
C SER A 169 -6.90 -23.16 11.24
N ILE A 170 -6.70 -21.86 11.51
CA ILE A 170 -7.80 -20.90 11.55
C ILE A 170 -8.52 -20.97 10.21
N PRO A 171 -9.87 -21.06 10.18
CA PRO A 171 -10.59 -21.12 8.93
C PRO A 171 -10.23 -19.94 8.02
N GLN A 172 -10.04 -20.19 6.72
CA GLN A 172 -9.66 -19.13 5.77
C GLN A 172 -10.60 -17.93 5.82
N SER A 173 -11.90 -18.17 6.02
CA SER A 173 -12.91 -17.12 6.16
C SER A 173 -12.65 -16.21 7.36
N VAL A 174 -12.16 -16.74 8.48
CA VAL A 174 -11.79 -15.99 9.68
C VAL A 174 -10.53 -15.17 9.41
N SER A 175 -9.51 -15.75 8.78
CA SER A 175 -8.28 -15.03 8.41
C SER A 175 -8.59 -13.85 7.47
N ILE A 176 -9.40 -14.09 6.43
CA ILE A 176 -9.89 -13.06 5.48
C ILE A 176 -10.68 -11.96 6.20
N ALA A 177 -11.59 -12.33 7.11
CA ALA A 177 -12.38 -11.37 7.88
C ALA A 177 -11.47 -10.54 8.82
N ALA A 178 -10.54 -11.19 9.52
CA ALA A 178 -9.57 -10.53 10.40
C ALA A 178 -8.68 -9.56 9.63
N GLN A 179 -8.21 -9.96 8.44
CA GLN A 179 -7.43 -9.10 7.56
C GLN A 179 -8.24 -7.88 7.10
N LEU A 180 -9.51 -8.04 6.73
CA LEU A 180 -10.34 -6.89 6.34
C LEU A 180 -10.58 -5.95 7.52
N VAL A 181 -10.99 -6.49 8.68
CA VAL A 181 -11.31 -5.71 9.89
C VAL A 181 -10.10 -4.95 10.41
N THR A 182 -8.93 -5.59 10.42
CA THR A 182 -7.66 -4.97 10.83
C THR A 182 -7.09 -4.07 9.74
N GLY A 183 -7.27 -4.47 8.48
CA GLY A 183 -6.76 -3.78 7.31
C GLY A 183 -7.40 -2.42 7.10
N VAL A 184 -8.73 -2.29 7.22
CA VAL A 184 -9.41 -0.99 7.02
C VAL A 184 -8.81 0.13 7.87
N PRO A 185 -8.77 0.07 9.21
CA PRO A 185 -8.19 1.15 10.01
C PRO A 185 -6.69 1.32 9.73
N THR A 186 -5.95 0.22 9.55
CA THR A 186 -4.51 0.25 9.25
C THR A 186 -4.22 1.03 7.96
N TYR A 187 -4.85 0.64 6.86
CA TYR A 187 -4.58 1.23 5.55
C TYR A 187 -5.13 2.64 5.41
N ILE A 188 -6.17 3.03 6.15
CA ILE A 188 -6.56 4.44 6.25
C ILE A 188 -5.43 5.26 6.86
N LEU A 189 -4.86 4.82 7.98
CA LEU A 189 -3.74 5.52 8.62
C LEU A 189 -2.50 5.55 7.73
N LEU A 190 -2.17 4.44 7.08
CA LEU A 190 -0.99 4.35 6.20
C LEU A 190 -1.15 5.19 4.92
N MET A 191 -2.35 5.26 4.34
CA MET A 191 -2.63 6.14 3.19
C MET A 191 -2.59 7.62 3.57
N TRP A 192 -3.00 7.96 4.80
CA TRP A 192 -2.81 9.31 5.33
C TRP A 192 -1.33 9.63 5.53
N ALA A 193 -0.58 8.70 6.14
CA ALA A 193 0.85 8.85 6.40
C ALA A 193 1.64 8.96 5.09
N SER A 194 1.34 8.15 4.08
CA SER A 194 2.00 8.20 2.77
C SER A 194 1.77 9.53 2.07
N LEU A 195 0.53 10.02 2.02
CA LEU A 195 0.22 11.33 1.43
C LEU A 195 0.96 12.46 2.15
N THR A 196 0.97 12.42 3.48
CA THR A 196 1.65 13.43 4.31
C THR A 196 3.15 13.41 4.07
N LEU A 197 3.75 12.23 4.03
CA LEU A 197 5.17 12.03 3.75
C LEU A 197 5.54 12.54 2.36
N VAL A 198 4.77 12.17 1.32
CA VAL A 198 5.04 12.65 -0.04
C VAL A 198 4.96 14.17 -0.09
N ARG A 199 3.91 14.79 0.49
CA ARG A 199 3.77 16.24 0.55
C ARG A 199 4.93 16.91 1.29
N ALA A 200 5.41 16.32 2.38
CA ALA A 200 6.53 16.85 3.14
C ALA A 200 7.84 16.81 2.32
N LEU A 201 8.04 15.74 1.56
CA LEU A 201 9.24 15.54 0.73
C LEU A 201 9.23 16.37 -0.56
N THR A 202 8.09 16.96 -0.93
CA THR A 202 7.91 17.75 -2.16
C THR A 202 7.71 19.24 -1.89
N LEU A 203 7.75 19.67 -0.62
CA LEU A 203 7.78 21.07 -0.25
C LEU A 203 8.99 21.76 -0.91
N PRO A 204 8.81 22.91 -1.57
CA PRO A 204 9.94 23.72 -2.02
C PRO A 204 10.84 24.00 -0.81
N ARG A 205 12.14 23.70 -0.90
CA ARG A 205 13.11 24.24 0.05
C ARG A 205 12.95 25.76 -0.02
N GLN A 206 12.53 26.39 1.07
CA GLN A 206 12.65 27.83 1.17
C GLN A 206 14.15 28.11 1.16
N GLU A 207 14.67 28.56 0.01
CA GLU A 207 15.99 29.16 0.00
C GLU A 207 15.93 30.38 0.93
N PRO A 208 16.89 30.52 1.87
CA PRO A 208 16.95 31.69 2.71
C PRO A 208 16.97 32.93 1.81
N ALA A 209 16.16 33.93 2.15
CA ALA A 209 16.10 35.17 1.39
C ALA A 209 17.53 35.71 1.21
N PRO A 210 17.91 36.14 -0.01
CA PRO A 210 19.24 36.72 -0.22
C PRO A 210 19.42 37.87 0.77
N VAL A 211 20.44 37.75 1.61
CA VAL A 211 20.88 38.85 2.48
C VAL A 211 21.51 39.87 1.56
N PHE A 212 20.78 40.95 1.26
CA PHE A 212 21.36 42.12 0.62
C PHE A 212 22.11 42.90 1.70
N GLU A 213 23.44 42.91 1.61
CA GLU A 213 24.33 43.79 2.39
C GLU A 213 24.32 45.22 1.85
#